data_AF-A0AAN8GNE6-F1
#
_entry.id   AF-A0AAN8GNE6-F1
#
_cell.length_a   1.000
_cell.length_b   1.000
_cell.length_c   1.000
_cell.angle_alpha   90.00
_cell.angle_beta   90.00
_cell.angle_gamma   90.00
#
_symmetry.space_group_name_H-M   'P 1'
#
loop_
_entity.id
_entity.type
_entity.pdbx_description
1 polymer ?
#
loop_
_entity_poly.entity_id
_entity_poly.type
_entity_poly.pdbx_seq_one_letter_code
_entity_poly.pdbx_strand_id
1 'polypeptide(L)'
;MHKEKVSRREIGVFTAARRVPRSHKILPPLLAAGSKPRPPYSRRPISYQQLDGIGHGIKVSGNQAERAALSRSSSRSSKAPVQCPVAPPVSGSSFGRPVAPPTLPTPPAPPRE
;
A
#
# COMPACT_ATOMS: atom_id res chain seq x y z
N MET A 1 9.49 -47.29 47.80
CA MET A 1 10.38 -47.01 46.65
C MET A 1 10.49 -48.15 45.63
N HIS A 2 10.73 -49.41 46.04
CA HIS A 2 10.90 -50.53 45.09
C HIS A 2 9.67 -50.79 44.20
N LYS A 3 8.47 -50.90 44.81
CA LYS A 3 7.22 -51.17 44.09
C LYS A 3 6.96 -50.16 42.96
N GLU A 4 7.10 -48.87 43.25
CA GLU A 4 6.97 -47.79 42.27
C GLU A 4 7.94 -47.93 41.08
N LYS A 5 9.21 -48.29 41.34
CA LYS A 5 10.22 -48.49 40.28
C LYS A 5 9.90 -49.69 39.40
N VAL A 6 9.40 -50.78 39.99
CA VAL A 6 8.98 -51.98 39.25
C VAL A 6 7.81 -51.62 38.32
N SER A 7 6.77 -50.98 38.85
CA SER A 7 5.62 -50.57 38.07
C SER A 7 5.97 -49.60 36.94
N ARG A 8 6.86 -48.63 37.17
CA ARG A 8 7.35 -47.71 36.12
C ARG A 8 8.13 -48.42 35.01
N ARG A 9 8.90 -49.46 35.35
CA ARG A 9 9.62 -50.29 34.37
C ARG A 9 8.64 -51.11 33.53
N GLU A 10 7.62 -51.69 34.17
CA GLU A 10 6.58 -52.48 33.50
C GLU A 10 5.80 -51.65 32.47
N ILE A 11 5.31 -50.47 32.86
CA ILE A 11 4.60 -49.59 31.91
C ILE A 11 5.55 -49.01 30.85
N GLY A 12 6.84 -48.82 31.19
CA GLY A 12 7.85 -48.24 30.31
C GLY A 12 8.10 -49.05 29.03
N VAL A 13 8.00 -50.38 29.09
CA VAL A 13 8.18 -51.29 27.93
C VAL A 13 7.14 -51.01 26.83
N PHE A 14 5.96 -50.50 27.21
CA PHE A 14 4.89 -50.19 26.26
C PHE A 14 4.89 -48.72 25.79
N THR A 15 5.86 -47.92 26.23
CA THR A 15 5.97 -46.51 25.82
C THR A 15 7.04 -46.29 24.76
N ALA A 16 6.83 -45.27 23.92
CA ALA A 16 7.82 -44.81 22.96
C ALA A 16 8.04 -43.30 23.12
N ALA A 17 9.24 -42.83 22.78
CA ALA A 17 9.54 -41.42 22.80
C ALA A 17 8.76 -40.67 21.71
N ARG A 18 7.82 -39.82 22.12
CA ARG A 18 7.08 -38.93 21.21
C ARG A 18 7.74 -37.55 21.20
N ARG A 19 8.31 -37.15 20.07
CA ARG A 19 8.77 -35.77 19.88
C ARG A 19 7.56 -34.89 19.58
N VAL A 20 7.26 -33.97 20.49
CA VAL A 20 6.25 -32.92 20.26
C VAL A 20 7.01 -31.67 19.81
N PRO A 21 6.94 -31.30 18.52
CA PRO A 21 7.58 -30.09 18.06
C PRO A 21 6.93 -28.88 18.73
N ARG A 22 7.75 -27.99 19.28
CA ARG A 22 7.30 -26.72 19.82
C ARG A 22 7.37 -25.69 18.70
N SER A 23 6.22 -25.20 18.24
CA SER A 23 6.14 -24.14 17.23
C SER A 23 5.55 -22.85 17.82
N HIS A 24 5.89 -21.72 17.21
CA HIS A 24 5.25 -20.44 17.51
C HIS A 24 3.85 -20.39 16.88
N LYS A 25 2.94 -19.63 17.50
CA LYS A 25 1.54 -19.49 17.03
C LYS A 25 1.43 -18.76 15.69
N ILE A 26 2.38 -17.88 15.39
CA ILE A 26 2.43 -17.13 14.15
C ILE A 26 3.84 -17.29 13.60
N LEU A 27 3.93 -17.82 12.40
CA LEU A 27 5.15 -17.84 11.61
C LEU A 27 4.88 -16.98 10.38
N PRO A 28 5.58 -15.84 10.20
CA PRO A 28 5.48 -15.09 8.97
C PRO A 28 5.94 -16.00 7.80
N PRO A 29 5.37 -15.82 6.60
CA PRO A 29 5.87 -16.52 5.42
C PRO A 29 7.37 -16.29 5.30
N LEU A 30 8.17 -17.35 5.14
CA LEU A 30 9.63 -17.23 4.96
C LEU A 30 9.98 -16.30 3.77
N LEU A 31 9.07 -16.25 2.79
CA LEU A 31 9.11 -15.37 1.62
C LEU A 31 8.92 -13.87 1.95
N ALA A 32 8.56 -13.49 3.18
CA ALA A 32 8.48 -12.08 3.58
C ALA A 32 9.86 -11.39 3.60
N ALA A 33 10.95 -12.16 3.80
CA ALA A 33 12.32 -11.70 3.57
C ALA A 33 12.61 -11.40 2.07
N GLY A 34 11.73 -11.82 1.17
CA GLY A 34 11.78 -11.55 -0.27
C GLY A 34 10.47 -10.98 -0.82
N SER A 35 9.61 -10.39 0.03
CA SER A 35 8.41 -9.70 -0.45
C SER A 35 8.89 -8.52 -1.31
N LYS A 36 8.77 -8.68 -2.63
CA LYS A 36 9.16 -7.61 -3.56
C LYS A 36 8.38 -6.36 -3.15
N PRO A 37 9.06 -5.24 -2.84
CA PRO A 37 8.36 -4.03 -2.47
C PRO A 37 7.38 -3.68 -3.58
N ARG A 38 6.14 -3.35 -3.20
CA ARG A 38 5.12 -2.93 -4.16
C ARG A 38 5.71 -1.79 -4.99
N PRO A 39 5.70 -1.87 -6.34
CA PRO A 39 6.20 -0.79 -7.16
C PRO A 39 5.48 0.54 -6.83
N PRO A 40 6.18 1.67 -6.82
CA PRO A 40 5.57 2.97 -6.56
C PRO A 40 4.52 3.29 -7.63
N TYR A 41 3.53 4.11 -7.26
CA TYR A 41 2.48 4.53 -8.18
C TYR A 41 3.05 5.40 -9.32
N SER A 42 2.61 5.14 -10.55
CA SER A 42 2.94 5.94 -11.73
C SER A 42 1.69 6.11 -12.59
N ARG A 43 1.37 7.36 -12.95
CA ARG A 43 0.27 7.66 -13.86
C ARG A 43 0.69 7.30 -15.28
N ARG A 44 -0.05 6.41 -15.92
CA ARG A 44 0.12 6.06 -17.33
C ARG A 44 -1.13 6.49 -18.11
N PRO A 45 -0.98 7.04 -19.32
CA PRO A 45 -2.12 7.32 -20.19
C PRO A 45 -2.81 6.02 -20.61
N ILE A 46 -4.08 6.12 -21.01
CA ILE A 46 -4.84 4.99 -21.53
C ILE A 46 -4.21 4.55 -22.85
N SER A 47 -3.86 3.27 -22.95
CA SER A 47 -3.33 2.68 -24.18
C SER A 47 -4.39 1.79 -24.81
N TYR A 48 -4.99 2.26 -25.89
CA TYR A 48 -6.04 1.52 -26.62
C TYR A 48 -5.50 0.30 -27.39
N GLN A 49 -4.19 0.19 -27.56
CA GLN A 49 -3.55 -0.85 -28.38
C GLN A 49 -3.03 -2.05 -27.58
N GLN A 50 -3.20 -2.08 -26.25
CA GLN A 50 -2.58 -3.12 -25.40
C GLN A 50 -3.10 -4.53 -25.68
N LEU A 51 -4.30 -4.63 -26.24
CA LEU A 51 -4.99 -5.89 -26.48
C LEU A 51 -5.09 -6.24 -27.98
N ASP A 52 -4.62 -5.37 -28.87
CA ASP A 52 -4.71 -5.57 -30.33
C ASP A 52 -3.97 -6.83 -30.81
N GLY A 53 -3.02 -7.34 -30.02
CA GLY A 53 -2.30 -8.59 -30.32
C GLY A 53 -3.00 -9.87 -29.85
N ILE A 54 -4.13 -9.74 -29.13
CA ILE A 54 -4.89 -10.87 -28.60
C ILE A 54 -6.14 -11.08 -29.45
N GLY A 55 -6.24 -12.22 -30.11
CA GLY A 55 -7.36 -12.51 -31.03
C GLY A 55 -7.25 -11.76 -32.36
N HIS A 56 -8.36 -11.19 -32.82
CA HIS A 56 -8.45 -10.47 -34.10
C HIS A 56 -8.49 -8.95 -33.88
N GLY A 57 -7.41 -8.38 -33.34
CA GLY A 57 -7.33 -6.96 -33.05
C GLY A 57 -7.24 -6.09 -34.30
N ILE A 58 -7.84 -4.89 -34.25
CA ILE A 58 -7.82 -3.91 -35.34
C ILE A 58 -6.88 -2.78 -34.95
N LYS A 59 -5.88 -2.53 -35.80
CA LYS A 59 -4.92 -1.44 -35.61
C LYS A 59 -5.48 -0.17 -36.23
N VAL A 60 -5.57 0.90 -35.45
CA VAL A 60 -5.90 2.23 -35.98
C VAL A 60 -4.65 2.82 -36.64
N SER A 61 -4.55 2.71 -37.96
CA SER A 61 -3.52 3.36 -38.77
C SER A 61 -3.86 4.85 -38.95
N GLY A 62 -3.50 5.68 -37.98
CA GLY A 62 -3.69 7.12 -38.06
C GLY A 62 -2.76 7.82 -37.09
N ASN A 63 -2.04 8.85 -37.57
CA ASN A 63 -1.03 9.64 -36.87
C ASN A 63 -1.58 10.29 -35.57
N GLN A 64 -1.74 9.51 -34.50
CA GLN A 64 -2.27 9.97 -33.21
C GLN A 64 -1.20 10.68 -32.35
N ALA A 65 0.01 10.84 -32.89
CA ALA A 65 1.14 11.49 -32.22
C ALA A 65 0.83 12.96 -31.83
N GLU A 66 -0.07 13.65 -32.52
CA GLU A 66 -0.39 15.05 -32.21
C GLU A 66 -1.38 15.26 -31.07
N ARG A 67 -2.28 14.30 -30.78
CA ARG A 67 -3.32 14.50 -29.74
C ARG A 67 -2.87 14.18 -28.32
N ALA A 68 -1.69 13.56 -28.15
CA ALA A 68 -1.10 13.25 -26.85
C ALA A 68 -0.41 14.46 -26.18
N ALA A 69 -0.32 15.61 -26.87
CA ALA A 69 0.38 16.80 -26.39
C ALA A 69 -0.48 17.76 -25.54
N LEU A 70 -1.64 17.34 -25.02
CA LEU A 70 -2.29 18.04 -23.90
C LEU A 70 -1.59 17.70 -22.57
N SER A 71 -0.26 17.76 -22.58
CA SER A 71 0.53 18.00 -21.38
C SER A 71 0.08 19.35 -20.86
N ARG A 72 -0.60 19.37 -19.71
CA ARG A 72 -0.79 20.57 -18.91
C ARG A 72 0.58 21.08 -18.46
N SER A 73 1.28 21.76 -19.36
CA SER A 73 2.42 22.59 -19.05
C SER A 73 1.87 23.78 -18.28
N SER A 74 2.14 23.83 -16.97
CA SER A 74 1.91 25.00 -16.15
C SER A 74 2.91 26.08 -16.56
N SER A 75 2.64 26.77 -17.67
CA SER A 75 3.38 27.96 -18.06
C SER A 75 3.05 29.09 -17.07
N ARG A 76 3.94 29.30 -16.10
CA ARG A 76 4.07 30.56 -15.38
C ARG A 76 4.45 31.65 -16.41
N SER A 77 3.44 32.27 -17.03
CA SER A 77 3.64 33.45 -17.87
C SER A 77 3.22 34.70 -17.10
N SER A 78 4.21 35.58 -16.92
CA SER A 78 4.14 36.86 -16.25
C SER A 78 3.40 37.91 -17.08
N LYS A 79 2.53 38.69 -16.42
CA LYS A 79 2.03 40.04 -16.73
C LYS A 79 1.02 40.20 -17.90
N ALA A 80 -0.26 40.36 -17.54
CA ALA A 80 -1.07 41.58 -17.77
C ALA A 80 -2.44 41.40 -17.06
N PRO A 81 -3.02 42.42 -16.38
CA PRO A 81 -4.25 42.24 -15.64
C PRO A 81 -5.45 42.34 -16.58
N VAL A 82 -6.19 41.24 -16.76
CA VAL A 82 -7.55 41.30 -17.31
C VAL A 82 -8.45 41.76 -16.18
N GLN A 83 -9.00 42.97 -16.31
CA GLN A 83 -9.94 43.55 -15.36
C GLN A 83 -11.21 42.68 -15.28
N CYS A 84 -11.38 41.97 -14.17
CA CYS A 84 -12.67 41.38 -13.81
C CYS A 84 -13.56 42.50 -13.24
N PRO A 85 -14.84 42.62 -13.64
CA PRO A 85 -15.74 43.58 -13.02
C PRO A 85 -15.96 43.18 -11.55
N VAL A 86 -15.68 44.10 -10.64
CA VAL A 86 -15.90 43.95 -9.19
C VAL A 86 -17.40 43.78 -8.94
N ALA A 87 -17.78 42.65 -8.32
CA ALA A 87 -19.10 42.46 -7.72
C ALA A 87 -19.12 43.13 -6.32
N PRO A 88 -20.27 43.71 -5.89
CA PRO A 88 -20.37 44.49 -4.65
C PRO A 88 -20.17 43.62 -3.40
N PRO A 89 -19.70 44.20 -2.28
CA PRO A 89 -19.36 43.44 -1.08
C PRO A 89 -20.64 43.03 -0.34
N VAL A 90 -20.99 41.75 -0.41
CA VAL A 90 -21.96 41.17 0.52
C VAL A 90 -21.23 40.58 1.72
N SER A 91 -21.61 41.10 2.87
CA SER A 91 -21.13 40.81 4.20
C SER A 91 -21.27 39.33 4.59
N GLY A 92 -20.28 38.80 5.31
CA GLY A 92 -20.43 37.64 6.19
C GLY A 92 -20.22 36.26 5.57
N SER A 93 -18.98 35.78 5.54
CA SER A 93 -18.75 34.34 5.46
C SER A 93 -17.42 33.92 6.09
N SER A 94 -17.52 33.25 7.24
CA SER A 94 -16.39 32.65 7.97
C SER A 94 -15.99 31.29 7.35
N PHE A 95 -15.87 31.20 6.02
CA PHE A 95 -15.29 30.02 5.38
C PHE A 95 -13.86 30.33 4.99
N GLY A 96 -12.91 29.89 5.81
CA GLY A 96 -11.49 30.03 5.47
C GLY A 96 -10.49 29.97 6.61
N ARG A 97 -10.91 29.75 7.87
CA ARG A 97 -9.93 29.50 8.93
C ARG A 97 -9.46 28.04 8.85
N PRO A 98 -8.17 27.78 8.55
CA PRO A 98 -7.63 26.43 8.60
C PRO A 98 -7.66 25.95 10.05
N VAL A 99 -8.43 24.90 10.34
CA VAL A 99 -8.40 24.23 11.65
C VAL A 99 -7.24 23.25 11.65
N ALA A 100 -6.38 23.34 12.66
CA ALA A 100 -5.25 22.42 12.80
C ALA A 100 -5.75 20.97 12.97
N PRO A 101 -5.11 19.98 12.33
CA PRO A 101 -5.51 18.59 12.46
C PRO A 101 -5.34 18.13 13.93
N PRO A 102 -6.23 17.24 14.42
CA PRO A 102 -6.15 16.75 15.80
C PRO A 102 -4.84 15.97 16.01
N THR A 103 -4.13 16.32 17.08
CA THR A 103 -2.88 15.64 17.47
C THR A 103 -3.18 14.23 17.95
N LEU A 104 -2.76 13.21 17.19
CA LEU A 104 -2.83 11.82 17.63
C LEU A 104 -1.73 11.55 18.67
N PRO A 105 -2.00 10.77 19.73
CA PRO A 105 -0.98 10.41 20.71
C PRO A 105 0.10 9.55 20.05
N THR A 106 1.36 9.94 20.25
CA THR A 106 2.54 9.22 19.77
C THR A 106 2.60 7.83 20.41
N PRO A 107 2.77 6.74 19.64
CA PRO A 107 2.93 5.42 20.23
C PRO A 107 4.21 5.34 21.08
N PRO A 108 4.18 4.62 22.22
CA PRO A 108 5.34 4.49 23.09
C PRO A 108 6.49 3.81 22.34
N ALA A 109 7.70 4.34 22.55
CA ALA A 109 8.92 3.80 21.98
C ALA A 109 9.16 2.36 22.47
N PRO A 110 9.70 1.45 21.63
CA PRO A 110 10.01 0.10 22.05
C PRO A 110 11.10 0.12 23.14
N PRO A 111 11.06 -0.81 24.10
CA PRO A 111 12.06 -0.91 25.16
C PRO A 111 13.44 -1.16 24.54
N ARG A 112 14.43 -0.39 25.02
CA ARG A 112 15.84 -0.62 24.71
C ARG A 112 16.33 -1.77 25.58
N GLU A 113 16.91 -2.78 24.94
CA GLU A 113 17.77 -3.79 25.58
C GLU A 113 19.00 -3.14 26.21
#